data_AF-A0A2V8BGM7-F1
#
_entry.id   AF-A0A2V8BGM7-F1
#
_cell.length_a   1.000
_cell.length_b   1.000
_cell.length_c   1.000
_cell.angle_alpha   90.00
_cell.angle_beta   90.00
_cell.angle_gamma   90.00
#
_symmetry.space_group_name_H-M   'P 1'
#
loop_
_entity.id
_entity.type
_entity.pdbx_description
1 polymer ?
#
loop_
_entity_poly.entity_id
_entity_poly.type
_entity_poly.pdbx_seq_one_letter_code
_entity_poly.pdbx_strand_id
1 'polypeptide(L)'
;MIHVDRQRSPRDLVGKIDRLFALSAGKIRSIERTWRPDAGAPVFTVQGRYQARGWTEWTQGFQFGSALLQFDATGDAEFLDLGRSHTVHRMAPYLTHMGVHDHGFNNVCTYGTLWRLAREKRIMAGEWERELYALALKVSGAVQARRWTRLPGGGFIYSFNGAHSLFVDTIRSLRALALGHVLGQPLMEEQDEKISLLDRLVQHARATAQWSVYYGRGRDRFDVRGRV
;
A
#
# COMPACT_ATOMS: atom_id res chain seq x y z
N MET A 1 -30.37 -31.97 -17.80
CA MET A 1 -29.36 -32.16 -16.73
C MET A 1 -28.09 -31.46 -17.20
N ILE A 2 -27.61 -30.41 -16.50
CA ILE A 2 -26.40 -29.69 -16.94
C ILE A 2 -25.19 -30.52 -16.52
N HIS A 3 -24.48 -31.10 -17.49
CA HIS A 3 -23.18 -31.73 -17.24
C HIS A 3 -22.14 -30.62 -17.07
N VAL A 4 -21.76 -30.37 -15.82
CA VAL A 4 -20.63 -29.50 -15.50
C VAL A 4 -19.38 -30.36 -15.50
N ASP A 5 -18.50 -30.14 -16.47
CA ASP A 5 -17.16 -30.70 -16.44
C ASP A 5 -16.38 -30.08 -15.27
N ARG A 6 -16.02 -30.95 -14.31
CA ARG A 6 -15.27 -30.60 -13.10
C ARG A 6 -13.77 -30.86 -13.25
N GLN A 7 -13.31 -31.42 -14.36
CA GLN A 7 -11.88 -31.56 -14.61
C GLN A 7 -11.33 -30.20 -15.04
N ARG A 8 -10.63 -29.55 -14.11
CA ARG A 8 -9.99 -28.25 -14.31
C ARG A 8 -8.50 -28.37 -14.04
N SER A 9 -7.71 -27.69 -14.85
CA SER A 9 -6.29 -27.51 -14.62
C SER A 9 -5.95 -26.02 -14.49
N PRO A 10 -4.85 -25.64 -13.81
CA PRO A 10 -4.39 -24.26 -13.79
C PRO A 10 -4.15 -23.68 -15.20
N ARG A 11 -3.82 -24.53 -16.19
CA ARG A 11 -3.58 -24.10 -17.58
C ARG A 11 -4.85 -23.53 -18.24
N ASP A 12 -6.02 -23.95 -17.79
CA ASP A 12 -7.31 -23.47 -18.31
C ASP A 12 -7.54 -21.98 -18.03
N LEU A 13 -6.77 -21.41 -17.09
CA LEU A 13 -6.83 -20.00 -16.74
C LEU A 13 -5.91 -19.13 -17.59
N VAL A 14 -4.92 -19.71 -18.29
CA VAL A 14 -3.87 -18.95 -18.99
C VAL A 14 -4.47 -17.95 -19.97
N GLY A 15 -5.36 -18.38 -20.88
CA GLY A 15 -5.99 -17.47 -21.83
C GLY A 15 -6.85 -16.37 -21.18
N LYS A 16 -7.42 -16.61 -19.99
CA LYS A 16 -8.15 -15.58 -19.23
C LYS A 16 -7.20 -14.61 -18.54
N ILE A 17 -6.07 -15.09 -18.04
CA ILE A 17 -5.02 -14.29 -17.41
C ILE A 17 -4.36 -13.38 -18.47
N ASP A 18 -4.05 -13.92 -19.65
CA ASP A 18 -3.49 -13.15 -20.75
C ASP A 18 -4.44 -12.02 -21.17
N ARG A 19 -5.73 -12.35 -21.31
CA ARG A 19 -6.76 -11.34 -21.60
C ARG A 19 -6.86 -10.28 -20.49
N LEU A 20 -6.76 -10.69 -19.22
CA LEU A 20 -6.76 -9.76 -18.09
C LEU A 20 -5.60 -8.77 -18.19
N PHE A 21 -4.38 -9.24 -18.46
CA PHE A 21 -3.21 -8.37 -18.56
C PHE A 21 -3.19 -7.52 -19.85
N ALA A 22 -3.76 -8.01 -20.95
CA ALA A 22 -3.97 -7.19 -22.15
C ALA A 22 -4.94 -6.01 -21.88
N LEU A 23 -6.03 -6.27 -21.17
CA LEU A 23 -6.99 -5.22 -20.78
C LEU A 23 -6.39 -4.25 -19.76
N SER A 24 -5.63 -4.76 -18.78
CA SER A 24 -4.92 -3.96 -17.79
C SER A 24 -3.93 -3.00 -18.44
N ALA A 25 -3.10 -3.50 -19.36
CA ALA A 25 -2.16 -2.71 -20.15
C ALA A 25 -2.85 -1.55 -20.88
N GLY A 26 -3.97 -1.83 -21.57
CA GLY A 26 -4.76 -0.80 -22.25
C GLY A 26 -5.28 0.29 -21.31
N LYS A 27 -5.72 -0.08 -20.10
CA LYS A 27 -6.22 0.87 -19.10
C LYS A 27 -5.10 1.72 -18.50
N ILE A 28 -3.96 1.13 -18.14
CA ILE A 28 -2.81 1.87 -17.61
C ILE A 28 -2.35 2.92 -18.64
N ARG A 29 -2.16 2.52 -19.90
CA ARG A 29 -1.81 3.45 -20.99
C ARG A 29 -2.88 4.53 -21.21
N SER A 30 -4.17 4.18 -21.08
CA SER A 30 -5.24 5.16 -21.20
C SER A 30 -5.22 6.19 -20.08
N ILE A 31 -4.99 5.77 -18.83
CA ILE A 31 -4.87 6.67 -17.68
C ILE A 31 -3.67 7.58 -17.88
N GLU A 32 -2.50 7.03 -18.24
CA GLU A 32 -1.28 7.82 -18.46
C GLU A 32 -1.47 8.92 -19.51
N ARG A 33 -2.14 8.61 -20.62
CA ARG A 33 -2.38 9.59 -21.69
C ARG A 33 -3.40 10.67 -21.34
N THR A 34 -4.37 10.37 -20.48
CA THR A 34 -5.56 11.23 -20.30
C THR A 34 -5.64 11.88 -18.95
N TRP A 35 -4.91 11.37 -17.96
CA TRP A 35 -4.94 11.87 -16.60
C TRP A 35 -4.01 13.07 -16.44
N ARG A 36 -4.52 14.11 -15.78
CA ARG A 36 -3.78 15.32 -15.47
C ARG A 36 -3.13 15.17 -14.09
N PRO A 37 -1.79 15.13 -13.98
CA PRO A 37 -1.13 14.93 -12.68
C PRO A 37 -1.47 15.99 -11.64
N ASP A 38 -1.77 17.22 -12.07
CA ASP A 38 -2.19 18.34 -11.23
C ASP A 38 -3.61 18.19 -10.66
N ALA A 39 -4.40 17.25 -11.20
CA ALA A 39 -5.73 16.92 -10.67
C ALA A 39 -5.69 16.03 -9.41
N GLY A 40 -4.51 15.55 -8.99
CA GLY A 40 -4.35 14.57 -7.91
C GLY A 40 -4.49 13.13 -8.39
N ALA A 41 -4.64 12.17 -7.48
CA ALA A 41 -4.72 10.75 -7.83
C ALA A 41 -6.08 10.39 -8.48
N PRO A 42 -6.11 9.50 -9.49
CA PRO A 42 -7.36 8.95 -10.03
C PRO A 42 -7.93 7.88 -9.08
N VAL A 43 -9.15 8.09 -8.57
CA VAL A 43 -9.70 7.26 -7.47
C VAL A 43 -10.87 6.41 -7.90
N PHE A 44 -11.94 7.05 -8.35
CA PHE A 44 -13.19 6.43 -8.73
C PHE A 44 -13.63 6.98 -10.07
N THR A 45 -14.63 6.35 -10.69
CA THR A 45 -15.17 6.83 -11.97
C THR A 45 -16.53 7.47 -11.79
N VAL A 46 -16.77 8.56 -12.52
CA VAL A 46 -18.09 9.14 -12.74
C VAL A 46 -18.35 9.07 -14.23
N GLN A 47 -19.43 8.38 -14.62
CA GLN A 47 -19.77 8.16 -16.03
C GLN A 47 -18.61 7.54 -16.84
N GLY A 48 -17.86 6.61 -16.23
CA GLY A 48 -16.74 5.92 -16.87
C GLY A 48 -15.44 6.72 -16.97
N ARG A 49 -15.37 7.93 -16.40
CA ARG A 49 -14.15 8.75 -16.36
C ARG A 49 -13.61 8.82 -14.95
N TYR A 50 -12.31 8.63 -14.77
CA TYR A 50 -11.69 8.81 -13.46
C TYR A 50 -11.92 10.23 -12.95
N GLN A 51 -12.09 10.34 -11.64
CA GLN A 51 -12.22 11.60 -10.92
C GLN A 51 -11.29 11.55 -9.70
N ALA A 52 -10.75 12.72 -9.37
CA ALA A 52 -10.09 12.97 -8.10
C ALA A 52 -11.10 13.47 -7.08
N ARG A 53 -10.74 13.43 -5.81
CA ARG A 53 -11.46 14.08 -4.72
C ARG A 53 -10.41 14.61 -3.75
N GLY A 54 -10.68 15.72 -3.06
CA GLY A 54 -9.75 16.15 -2.00
C GLY A 54 -9.52 15.01 -1.00
N TRP A 55 -8.31 14.92 -0.43
CA TRP A 55 -7.92 13.90 0.56
C TRP A 55 -7.77 12.48 0.01
N THR A 56 -7.67 12.30 -1.32
CA THR A 56 -7.50 10.98 -1.95
C THR A 56 -6.11 10.73 -2.50
N GLU A 57 -5.14 11.52 -2.09
CA GLU A 57 -3.73 11.35 -2.43
C GLU A 57 -3.22 9.97 -1.99
N TRP A 58 -3.88 9.34 -1.01
CA TRP A 58 -3.59 7.98 -0.54
C TRP A 58 -3.66 6.88 -1.61
N THR A 59 -4.29 7.13 -2.76
CA THR A 59 -4.38 6.14 -3.84
C THR A 59 -3.30 6.27 -4.91
N GLN A 60 -2.43 7.29 -4.83
CA GLN A 60 -1.42 7.55 -5.86
C GLN A 60 -0.48 6.35 -6.06
N GLY A 61 -0.09 5.69 -4.97
CA GLY A 61 0.73 4.49 -5.05
C GLY A 61 0.08 3.32 -5.77
N PHE A 62 -1.25 3.24 -5.81
CA PHE A 62 -1.93 2.21 -6.62
C PHE A 62 -1.84 2.49 -8.11
N GLN A 63 -1.91 3.76 -8.52
CA GLN A 63 -1.76 4.13 -9.94
C GLN A 63 -0.39 3.67 -10.46
N PHE A 64 0.69 4.07 -9.79
CA PHE A 64 2.05 3.75 -10.21
C PHE A 64 2.41 2.28 -9.93
N GLY A 65 1.97 1.75 -8.79
CA GLY A 65 2.15 0.35 -8.44
C GLY A 65 1.46 -0.61 -9.42
N SER A 66 0.36 -0.20 -10.05
CA SER A 66 -0.31 -1.00 -11.09
C SER A 66 0.56 -1.19 -12.34
N ALA A 67 1.33 -0.17 -12.74
CA ALA A 67 2.31 -0.32 -13.82
C ALA A 67 3.42 -1.30 -13.44
N LEU A 68 3.95 -1.21 -12.21
CA LEU A 68 4.97 -2.16 -11.73
C LEU A 68 4.44 -3.61 -11.68
N LEU A 69 3.20 -3.80 -11.24
CA LEU A 69 2.55 -5.11 -11.24
C LEU A 69 2.31 -5.64 -12.67
N GLN A 70 1.95 -4.76 -13.60
CA GLN A 70 1.79 -5.11 -15.01
C GLN A 70 3.12 -5.63 -15.60
N PHE A 71 4.23 -4.95 -15.32
CA PHE A 71 5.56 -5.44 -15.69
C PHE A 71 5.87 -6.78 -15.02
N ASP A 72 5.63 -6.91 -13.71
CA ASP A 72 5.90 -8.13 -12.95
C ASP A 72 5.14 -9.35 -13.51
N ALA A 73 3.96 -9.13 -14.09
CA ALA A 73 3.18 -10.17 -14.72
C ALA A 73 3.58 -10.50 -16.16
N THR A 74 4.03 -9.51 -16.94
CA THR A 74 4.14 -9.63 -18.42
C THR A 74 5.56 -9.50 -18.96
N GLY A 75 6.48 -8.93 -18.20
CA GLY A 75 7.84 -8.60 -18.67
C GLY A 75 7.91 -7.40 -19.62
N ASP A 76 6.80 -6.72 -19.90
CA ASP A 76 6.78 -5.54 -20.78
C ASP A 76 7.44 -4.33 -20.10
N ALA A 77 8.64 -3.98 -20.59
CA ALA A 77 9.54 -2.99 -20.00
C ALA A 77 8.94 -1.57 -19.97
N GLU A 78 8.00 -1.24 -20.86
CA GLU A 78 7.30 0.06 -20.85
C GLU A 78 6.67 0.33 -19.47
N PHE A 79 6.06 -0.68 -18.87
CA PHE A 79 5.39 -0.53 -17.58
C PHE A 79 6.36 -0.45 -16.40
N LEU A 80 7.56 -1.04 -16.54
CA LEU A 80 8.64 -0.87 -15.57
C LEU A 80 9.13 0.57 -15.58
N ASP A 81 9.44 1.10 -16.77
CA ASP A 81 9.96 2.45 -16.94
C ASP A 81 8.95 3.48 -16.43
N LEU A 82 7.68 3.29 -16.80
CA LEU A 82 6.58 4.12 -16.34
C LEU A 82 6.44 4.12 -14.81
N GLY A 83 6.32 2.93 -14.21
CA GLY A 83 6.14 2.80 -12.76
C GLY A 83 7.34 3.29 -11.97
N ARG A 84 8.56 3.04 -12.47
CA ARG A 84 9.82 3.48 -11.85
C ARG A 84 9.96 4.99 -11.91
N SER A 85 9.79 5.59 -13.08
CA SER A 85 9.90 7.03 -13.30
C SER A 85 8.94 7.80 -12.38
N HIS A 86 7.66 7.43 -12.38
CA HIS A 86 6.68 8.07 -11.50
C HIS A 86 6.97 7.87 -10.02
N THR A 87 7.45 6.69 -9.63
CA THR A 87 7.86 6.45 -8.25
C THR A 87 8.96 7.42 -7.82
N VAL A 88 10.04 7.50 -8.59
CA VAL A 88 11.20 8.35 -8.25
C VAL A 88 10.84 9.84 -8.26
N HIS A 89 10.08 10.29 -9.25
CA HIS A 89 9.82 11.72 -9.43
C HIS A 89 8.63 12.26 -8.63
N ARG A 90 7.68 11.41 -8.22
CA ARG A 90 6.40 11.88 -7.67
C ARG A 90 6.09 11.35 -6.27
N MET A 91 6.76 10.30 -5.79
CA MET A 91 6.39 9.68 -4.50
C MET A 91 7.10 10.27 -3.29
N ALA A 92 8.12 11.11 -3.47
CA ALA A 92 8.86 11.71 -2.36
C ALA A 92 7.99 12.45 -1.31
N PRO A 93 6.96 13.25 -1.68
CA PRO A 93 6.08 13.89 -0.70
C PRO A 93 5.34 12.91 0.23
N TYR A 94 5.08 11.67 -0.23
CA TYR A 94 4.38 10.65 0.53
C TYR A 94 5.28 9.96 1.56
N LEU A 95 6.60 10.13 1.49
CA LEU A 95 7.53 9.61 2.49
C LEU A 95 7.45 10.39 3.80
N THR A 96 7.19 11.69 3.70
CA THR A 96 7.17 12.63 4.83
C THR A 96 5.76 13.11 5.18
N HIS A 97 4.72 12.46 4.65
CA HIS A 97 3.33 12.84 4.92
C HIS A 97 2.89 12.43 6.33
N MET A 98 3.27 13.24 7.32
CA MET A 98 2.99 13.00 8.73
C MET A 98 1.49 12.93 9.06
N GLY A 99 0.61 13.51 8.23
CA GLY A 99 -0.82 13.69 8.50
C GLY A 99 -1.72 12.47 8.32
N VAL A 100 -1.21 11.35 7.81
CA VAL A 100 -2.05 10.23 7.34
C VAL A 100 -1.44 8.85 7.64
N HIS A 101 -2.23 7.77 7.49
CA HIS A 101 -1.88 6.41 7.93
C HIS A 101 -1.71 5.40 6.77
N ASP A 102 -1.75 5.88 5.53
CA ASP A 102 -1.76 5.15 4.25
C ASP A 102 -0.36 5.04 3.61
N HIS A 103 0.69 5.26 4.39
CA HIS A 103 2.09 5.05 3.96
C HIS A 103 2.32 3.71 3.26
N GLY A 104 1.69 2.63 3.71
CA GLY A 104 1.72 1.34 3.02
C GLY A 104 1.04 1.33 1.65
N PHE A 105 -0.08 2.03 1.49
CA PHE A 105 -0.76 2.14 0.19
C PHE A 105 0.06 2.91 -0.83
N ASN A 106 0.74 3.96 -0.38
CA ASN A 106 1.58 4.77 -1.26
C ASN A 106 2.95 4.14 -1.50
N ASN A 107 3.73 3.97 -0.44
CA ASN A 107 5.16 3.72 -0.54
C ASN A 107 5.49 2.23 -0.69
N VAL A 108 4.68 1.32 -0.13
CA VAL A 108 4.92 -0.12 -0.31
C VAL A 108 4.45 -0.58 -1.70
N CYS A 109 3.37 -0.02 -2.24
CA CYS A 109 2.94 -0.31 -3.61
C CYS A 109 3.93 0.19 -4.68
N THR A 110 4.74 1.20 -4.36
CA THR A 110 5.71 1.81 -5.27
C THR A 110 7.15 1.39 -4.94
N TYR A 111 7.83 2.10 -4.04
CA TYR A 111 9.19 1.79 -3.60
C TYR A 111 9.32 0.35 -3.10
N GLY A 112 8.33 -0.16 -2.36
CA GLY A 112 8.30 -1.55 -1.90
C GLY A 112 8.30 -2.57 -3.04
N THR A 113 7.54 -2.31 -4.10
CA THR A 113 7.51 -3.17 -5.29
C THR A 113 8.85 -3.10 -6.02
N LEU A 114 9.41 -1.92 -6.25
CA LEU A 114 10.72 -1.76 -6.90
C LEU A 114 11.84 -2.44 -6.09
N TRP A 115 11.84 -2.27 -4.77
CA TRP A 115 12.80 -2.90 -3.87
C TRP A 115 12.71 -4.43 -3.95
N ARG A 116 11.50 -5.00 -3.93
CA ARG A 116 11.29 -6.44 -4.11
C ARG A 116 11.81 -6.91 -5.46
N LEU A 117 11.41 -6.26 -6.55
CA LEU A 117 11.81 -6.63 -7.91
C LEU A 117 13.34 -6.62 -8.07
N ALA A 118 14.01 -5.62 -7.50
CA ALA A 118 15.47 -5.53 -7.50
C ALA A 118 16.12 -6.67 -6.72
N ARG A 119 15.60 -7.01 -5.53
CA ARG A 119 16.11 -8.11 -4.69
C ARG A 119 15.91 -9.48 -5.32
N GLU A 120 14.79 -9.67 -6.01
CA GLU A 120 14.46 -10.89 -6.75
C GLU A 120 15.19 -10.97 -8.11
N LYS A 121 16.04 -10.00 -8.44
CA LYS A 121 16.76 -9.90 -9.73
C LYS A 121 15.81 -9.88 -10.95
N ARG A 122 14.57 -9.43 -10.75
CA ARG A 122 13.58 -9.25 -11.82
C ARG A 122 13.81 -7.98 -12.63
N ILE A 123 14.55 -7.03 -12.08
CA ILE A 123 14.99 -5.81 -12.76
C ILE A 123 16.49 -5.62 -12.50
N MET A 124 17.17 -5.03 -13.49
CA MET A 124 18.52 -4.50 -13.29
C MET A 124 18.37 -3.14 -12.60
N ALA A 125 18.65 -3.12 -11.30
CA ALA A 125 18.67 -1.90 -10.49
C ALA A 125 20.11 -1.59 -10.06
N GLY A 126 20.54 -0.36 -10.29
CA GLY A 126 21.81 0.15 -9.81
C GLY A 126 21.92 0.10 -8.28
N GLU A 127 23.12 0.29 -7.76
CA GLU A 127 23.33 0.41 -6.30
C GLU A 127 22.50 1.56 -5.71
N TRP A 128 22.56 2.74 -6.35
CA TRP A 128 21.82 3.92 -5.89
C TRP A 128 20.30 3.68 -5.85
N GLU A 129 19.73 2.97 -6.82
CA GLU A 129 18.29 2.67 -6.87
C GLU A 129 17.89 1.78 -5.69
N ARG A 130 18.67 0.74 -5.42
CA ARG A 130 18.42 -0.19 -4.33
C ARG A 130 18.47 0.51 -2.97
N GLU A 131 19.47 1.38 -2.77
CA GLU A 131 19.59 2.18 -1.55
C GLU A 131 18.47 3.21 -1.42
N LEU A 132 18.08 3.88 -2.52
CA LEU A 132 16.94 4.80 -2.51
C LEU A 132 15.66 4.08 -2.07
N TYR A 133 15.35 2.92 -2.67
CA TYR A 133 14.12 2.20 -2.35
C TYR A 133 14.13 1.70 -0.91
N ALA A 134 15.27 1.20 -0.43
CA ALA A 134 15.43 0.81 0.96
C ALA A 134 15.25 2.01 1.91
N LEU A 135 15.89 3.15 1.64
CA LEU A 135 15.75 4.36 2.44
C LEU A 135 14.31 4.86 2.48
N ALA A 136 13.62 4.88 1.34
CA ALA A 136 12.22 5.26 1.25
C ALA A 136 11.33 4.37 2.16
N LEU A 137 11.55 3.05 2.17
CA LEU A 137 10.82 2.12 3.03
C LEU A 137 11.13 2.32 4.52
N LYS A 138 12.40 2.56 4.86
CA LYS A 138 12.83 2.90 6.22
C LYS A 138 12.10 4.16 6.72
N VAL A 139 12.19 5.26 5.96
CA VAL A 139 11.54 6.53 6.28
C VAL A 139 10.03 6.34 6.42
N SER A 140 9.38 5.70 5.45
CA SER A 140 7.93 5.48 5.49
C SER A 140 7.49 4.66 6.71
N GLY A 141 8.26 3.63 7.11
CA GLY A 141 7.96 2.85 8.30
C GLY A 141 8.06 3.66 9.59
N ALA A 142 9.11 4.47 9.74
CA ALA A 142 9.30 5.34 10.90
C ALA A 142 8.23 6.44 10.97
N VAL A 143 7.97 7.13 9.86
CA VAL A 143 6.96 8.20 9.79
C VAL A 143 5.57 7.69 10.13
N GLN A 144 5.17 6.53 9.61
CA GLN A 144 3.87 5.96 9.96
C GLN A 144 3.82 5.53 11.44
N ALA A 145 4.90 4.97 11.99
CA ALA A 145 4.96 4.54 13.39
C ALA A 145 4.91 5.71 14.39
N ARG A 146 5.32 6.91 13.97
CA ARG A 146 5.27 8.14 14.77
C ARG A 146 3.85 8.59 15.07
N ARG A 147 2.90 8.30 14.17
CA ARG A 147 1.48 8.54 14.42
C ARG A 147 1.01 7.53 15.46
N TRP A 148 1.05 7.88 16.74
CA TRP A 148 0.74 6.95 17.82
C TRP A 148 -0.22 7.51 18.86
N THR A 149 -1.24 6.72 19.20
CA THR A 149 -2.10 6.94 20.35
C THR A 149 -1.86 5.83 21.37
N ARG A 150 -1.46 6.21 22.58
CA ARG A 150 -1.18 5.28 23.67
C ARG A 150 -2.49 4.78 24.29
N LEU A 151 -2.52 3.49 24.61
CA LEU A 151 -3.58 2.83 25.36
C LEU A 151 -2.98 2.16 26.61
N PRO A 152 -3.77 1.88 27.65
CA PRO A 152 -3.28 1.19 28.86
C PRO A 152 -2.57 -0.15 28.60
N GLY A 153 -2.83 -0.81 27.47
CA GLY A 153 -2.21 -2.09 27.06
C GLY A 153 -1.39 -2.03 25.77
N GLY A 154 -0.96 -0.84 25.34
CA GLY A 154 -0.19 -0.66 24.10
C GLY A 154 -0.57 0.63 23.38
N GLY A 155 -1.12 0.50 22.19
CA GLY A 155 -1.63 1.64 21.44
C GLY A 155 -1.88 1.33 19.98
N PHE A 156 -2.16 2.36 19.20
CA PHE A 156 -2.47 2.22 17.79
C PHE A 156 -1.99 3.43 16.99
N ILE A 157 -1.69 3.16 15.71
CA ILE A 157 -1.56 4.21 14.71
C ILE A 157 -2.91 4.83 14.40
N TYR A 158 -3.04 6.13 14.67
CA TYR A 158 -4.28 6.86 14.45
C TYR A 158 -4.43 7.36 13.01
N SER A 159 -5.67 7.35 12.54
CA SER A 159 -6.03 7.71 11.16
C SER A 159 -5.92 9.20 10.88
N PHE A 160 -6.21 9.64 9.66
CA PHE A 160 -6.19 11.06 9.29
C PHE A 160 -7.22 11.90 10.08
N ASN A 161 -8.22 11.26 10.68
CA ASN A 161 -9.25 11.92 11.49
C ASN A 161 -8.76 12.32 12.91
N GLY A 162 -7.51 11.99 13.26
CA GLY A 162 -6.86 12.41 14.51
C GLY A 162 -6.69 11.29 15.54
N ALA A 163 -6.06 11.63 16.68
CA ALA A 163 -5.56 10.68 17.69
C ALA A 163 -6.63 9.74 18.27
N HIS A 164 -7.90 10.14 18.27
CA HIS A 164 -9.00 9.33 18.78
C HIS A 164 -9.49 8.25 17.79
N SER A 165 -8.98 8.26 16.54
CA SER A 165 -9.60 7.53 15.44
C SER A 165 -8.77 6.34 14.96
N LEU A 166 -9.27 5.13 15.20
CA LEU A 166 -8.72 3.85 14.73
C LEU A 166 -9.51 3.34 13.52
N PHE A 167 -8.86 3.28 12.35
CA PHE A 167 -9.45 2.71 11.13
C PHE A 167 -8.85 1.33 10.82
N VAL A 168 -9.70 0.38 10.42
CA VAL A 168 -9.30 -1.01 10.15
C VAL A 168 -8.31 -1.13 8.98
N ASP A 169 -8.43 -0.28 7.96
CA ASP A 169 -7.60 -0.29 6.76
C ASP A 169 -6.11 -0.06 7.07
N THR A 170 -5.79 0.58 8.20
CA THR A 170 -4.42 0.72 8.71
C THR A 170 -3.70 -0.63 8.83
N ILE A 171 -4.42 -1.73 9.06
CA ILE A 171 -3.86 -3.10 9.03
C ILE A 171 -3.14 -3.40 7.72
N ARG A 172 -3.70 -2.96 6.58
CA ARG A 172 -3.07 -3.16 5.26
C ARG A 172 -1.82 -2.32 5.10
N SER A 173 -1.80 -1.17 5.75
CA SER A 173 -0.71 -0.20 5.71
C SER A 173 0.46 -0.58 6.65
N LEU A 174 0.23 -1.41 7.67
CA LEU A 174 1.27 -1.90 8.61
C LEU A 174 2.48 -2.56 7.94
N ARG A 175 2.36 -2.99 6.68
CA ARG A 175 3.49 -3.48 5.89
C ARG A 175 4.64 -2.47 5.79
N ALA A 176 4.37 -1.16 5.87
CA ALA A 176 5.43 -0.16 5.91
C ALA A 176 6.31 -0.31 7.16
N LEU A 177 5.71 -0.54 8.33
CA LEU A 177 6.45 -0.80 9.58
C LEU A 177 7.22 -2.12 9.49
N ALA A 178 6.61 -3.18 8.93
CA ALA A 178 7.26 -4.47 8.77
C ALA A 178 8.52 -4.36 7.88
N LEU A 179 8.42 -3.68 6.75
CA LEU A 179 9.55 -3.49 5.84
C LEU A 179 10.62 -2.58 6.45
N GLY A 180 10.22 -1.49 7.12
CA GLY A 180 11.15 -0.65 7.87
C GLY A 180 11.92 -1.45 8.93
N HIS A 181 11.23 -2.30 9.68
CA HIS A 181 11.84 -3.18 10.67
C HIS A 181 12.82 -4.18 10.05
N VAL A 182 12.42 -4.89 8.99
CA VAL A 182 13.29 -5.83 8.26
C VAL A 182 14.54 -5.15 7.71
N LEU A 183 14.43 -3.86 7.34
CA LEU A 183 15.55 -3.04 6.90
C LEU A 183 16.38 -2.45 8.06
N GLY A 184 16.06 -2.79 9.31
CA GLY A 184 16.79 -2.37 10.51
C GLY A 184 16.48 -0.94 10.99
N GLN A 185 15.42 -0.32 10.48
CA GLN A 185 15.06 1.05 10.86
C GLN A 185 14.32 1.09 12.21
N PRO A 186 14.78 1.90 13.17
CA PRO A 186 13.96 2.31 14.32
C PRO A 186 13.16 3.59 14.01
N LEU A 187 12.14 3.87 14.82
CA LEU A 187 11.68 5.24 15.01
C LEU A 187 12.51 5.87 16.14
N MET A 188 13.09 7.05 15.89
CA MET A 188 13.73 7.85 16.93
C MET A 188 12.75 8.93 17.37
N GLU A 189 12.42 8.96 18.66
CA GLU A 189 11.57 9.96 19.29
C GLU A 189 12.39 10.94 20.15
N GLU A 190 11.69 11.83 20.85
CA GLU A 190 12.28 12.74 21.83
C GLU A 190 13.17 12.00 22.84
N GLN A 191 14.23 12.68 23.31
CA GLN A 191 15.20 12.13 24.27
C GLN A 191 15.91 10.85 23.78
N ASP A 192 16.10 10.76 22.45
CA ASP A 192 16.74 9.61 21.79
C ASP A 192 16.04 8.27 22.05
N GLU A 193 14.73 8.31 22.38
CA GLU A 193 13.96 7.08 22.57
C GLU A 193 13.89 6.30 21.26
N LYS A 194 14.44 5.09 21.29
CA LYS A 194 14.42 4.17 20.15
C LYS A 194 13.18 3.28 20.22
N ILE A 195 12.22 3.54 19.33
CA ILE A 195 10.97 2.79 19.24
C ILE A 195 11.07 1.69 18.17
N SER A 196 10.68 0.48 18.58
CA SER A 196 10.57 -0.68 17.71
C SER A 196 9.36 -0.58 16.78
N LEU A 197 9.62 -0.59 15.47
CA LEU A 197 8.57 -0.63 14.45
C LEU A 197 7.76 -1.94 14.50
N LEU A 198 8.39 -3.06 14.85
CA LEU A 198 7.70 -4.34 15.02
C LEU A 198 6.74 -4.31 16.21
N ASP A 199 7.15 -3.72 17.34
CA ASP A 199 6.29 -3.64 18.51
C ASP A 199 5.07 -2.74 18.26
N ARG A 200 5.28 -1.59 17.62
CA ARG A 200 4.21 -0.69 17.16
C ARG A 200 3.22 -1.42 16.24
N LEU A 201 3.74 -2.21 15.30
CA LEU A 201 2.94 -3.03 14.39
C LEU A 201 2.06 -4.03 15.16
N VAL A 202 2.64 -4.81 16.07
CA VAL A 202 1.93 -5.84 16.84
C VAL A 202 0.89 -5.19 17.76
N GLN A 203 1.24 -4.09 18.43
CA GLN A 203 0.33 -3.36 19.31
C GLN A 203 -0.87 -2.80 18.54
N HIS A 204 -0.65 -2.17 17.38
CA HIS A 204 -1.76 -1.71 16.54
C HIS A 204 -2.63 -2.89 16.08
N ALA A 205 -2.04 -4.01 15.65
CA ALA A 205 -2.81 -5.17 15.21
C ALA A 205 -3.71 -5.73 16.32
N ARG A 206 -3.22 -5.77 17.56
CA ARG A 206 -4.01 -6.16 18.74
C ARG A 206 -5.13 -5.16 19.02
N ALA A 207 -4.86 -3.87 18.95
CA ALA A 207 -5.88 -2.84 19.13
C ALA A 207 -6.99 -2.96 18.07
N THR A 208 -6.64 -3.14 16.79
CA THR A 208 -7.64 -3.34 15.72
C THR A 208 -8.45 -4.61 15.94
N ALA A 209 -7.81 -5.72 16.31
CA ALA A 209 -8.52 -6.95 16.63
C ALA A 209 -9.50 -6.72 17.78
N GLN A 210 -9.09 -6.05 18.85
CA GLN A 210 -9.94 -5.82 20.02
C GLN A 210 -11.13 -4.90 19.70
N TRP A 211 -10.91 -3.79 19.01
CA TRP A 211 -11.87 -2.69 18.93
C TRP A 211 -12.60 -2.55 17.60
N SER A 212 -12.07 -3.11 16.51
CA SER A 212 -12.69 -3.00 15.19
C SER A 212 -13.36 -4.29 14.73
N VAL A 213 -12.78 -5.46 15.06
CA VAL A 213 -13.26 -6.76 14.56
C VAL A 213 -14.49 -7.24 15.33
N TYR A 214 -15.47 -7.76 14.60
CA TYR A 214 -16.69 -8.38 15.09
C TYR A 214 -16.40 -9.79 15.61
N TYR A 215 -16.82 -10.04 16.86
CA TYR A 215 -16.78 -11.37 17.46
C TYR A 215 -18.14 -11.83 17.98
N GLY A 216 -19.15 -10.96 18.01
CA GLY A 216 -20.48 -11.28 18.52
C GLY A 216 -20.48 -11.60 20.02
N ARG A 217 -19.59 -10.95 20.78
CA ARG A 217 -19.41 -11.14 22.23
C ARG A 217 -20.01 -10.00 23.05
N GLY A 218 -20.68 -9.05 22.40
CA GLY A 218 -21.30 -7.90 23.07
C GLY A 218 -20.28 -6.89 23.57
N ARG A 219 -19.15 -6.72 22.86
CA ARG A 219 -18.09 -5.77 23.26
C ARG A 219 -18.62 -4.35 23.45
N ASP A 220 -19.39 -3.87 22.46
CA ASP A 220 -19.97 -2.54 22.41
C ASP A 220 -21.07 -2.44 21.32
N ARG A 221 -21.63 -1.25 21.11
CA ARG A 221 -22.64 -0.97 20.06
C ARG A 221 -22.14 -1.18 18.62
N PHE A 222 -20.84 -1.43 18.43
CA PHE A 222 -20.22 -1.65 17.13
C PHE A 222 -19.94 -3.13 16.84
N ASP A 223 -20.07 -4.04 17.81
CA ASP A 223 -19.95 -5.50 17.65
C ASP A 223 -21.20 -6.10 16.96
N VAL A 224 -21.41 -5.70 15.70
CA VAL A 224 -22.58 -6.04 14.89
C VAL A 224 -22.13 -6.82 13.64
N ARG A 225 -22.78 -7.96 13.38
CA ARG A 225 -22.49 -8.80 12.20
C ARG A 225 -22.59 -7.97 10.92
N GLY A 226 -21.59 -8.10 10.05
CA GLY A 226 -21.49 -7.36 8.79
C GLY A 226 -20.75 -6.01 8.90
N ARG A 227 -20.37 -5.60 10.11
CA ARG A 227 -19.24 -4.68 10.31
C ARG A 227 -17.93 -5.48 10.27
N VAL A 228 -16.81 -4.77 10.32
CA VAL A 228 -15.44 -5.33 10.29
C VAL A 228 -15.32 -6.56 11.17
#